data_AF-K0IHG6-F1
#
_entry.id   AF-K0IHG6-F1
#
_cell.length_a   1.000
_cell.length_b   1.000
_cell.length_c   1.000
_cell.angle_alpha   90.00
_cell.angle_beta   90.00
_cell.angle_gamma   90.00
#
_symmetry.space_group_name_H-M   'P 1'
#
loop_
_entity.id
_entity.type
_entity.pdbx_description
1 polymer ?
#
loop_
_entity_poly.entity_id
_entity_poly.type
_entity_poly.pdbx_seq_one_letter_code
_entity_poly.pdbx_strand_id
1 'polypeptide(L)'
;MLEELARAEDKQERMNVFRRYFAASRYNRLLIQQTLVRSAQDGSLLSKVKKMEQAHDKGFVDTVKALKKNGYFDEFLAAVKEEDEALVKIIEAYDKRMRSNMS
;
A
#
# COMPACT_ATOMS: atom_id res chain seq x y z
N MET A 1 -13.54 3.23 3.01
CA MET A 1 -13.32 1.78 2.81
C MET A 1 -14.46 0.91 3.35
N LEU A 2 -14.66 0.70 4.67
CA LEU A 2 -15.73 -0.21 5.15
C LEU A 2 -17.13 0.18 4.66
N GLU A 3 -17.46 1.47 4.70
CA GLU A 3 -18.74 1.96 4.15
C GLU A 3 -18.86 1.73 2.65
N GLU A 4 -17.76 1.83 1.90
CA GLU A 4 -17.74 1.53 0.46
C GLU A 4 -17.92 0.03 0.21
N LEU A 5 -17.31 -0.84 1.03
CA LEU A 5 -17.48 -2.29 0.96
C LEU A 5 -18.92 -2.71 1.28
N ALA A 6 -19.58 -2.00 2.21
CA ALA A 6 -20.98 -2.24 2.55
C ALA A 6 -21.96 -1.75 1.47
N ARG A 7 -21.58 -0.75 0.68
CA ARG A 7 -22.37 -0.23 -0.45
C ARG A 7 -22.12 -0.97 -1.76
N ALA A 8 -21.02 -1.70 -1.87
CA ALA A 8 -20.66 -2.45 -3.07
C ALA A 8 -21.65 -3.59 -3.32
N GLU A 9 -22.24 -3.61 -4.50
CA GLU A 9 -23.33 -4.52 -4.86
C GLU A 9 -22.81 -5.94 -5.14
N ASP A 10 -21.56 -6.06 -5.58
CA ASP A 10 -20.94 -7.34 -5.92
C ASP A 10 -19.48 -7.46 -5.49
N LYS A 11 -18.93 -8.67 -5.70
CA LYS A 11 -17.54 -9.00 -5.38
C LYS A 11 -16.55 -8.15 -6.20
N GLN A 12 -16.85 -7.85 -7.45
CA GLN A 12 -15.94 -7.11 -8.32
C GLN A 12 -15.79 -5.65 -7.85
N GLU A 13 -16.88 -5.03 -7.40
CA GLU A 13 -16.87 -3.71 -6.79
C GLU A 13 -16.05 -3.69 -5.49
N ARG A 14 -16.23 -4.69 -4.62
CA ARG A 14 -15.41 -4.84 -3.41
C ARG A 14 -13.92 -5.01 -3.72
N MET A 15 -13.60 -5.83 -4.72
CA MET A 15 -12.22 -5.97 -5.21
C MET A 15 -11.65 -4.64 -5.72
N ASN A 16 -12.45 -3.82 -6.39
CA ASN A 16 -12.02 -2.48 -6.82
C ASN A 16 -11.75 -1.55 -5.62
N VAL A 17 -12.52 -1.64 -4.54
CA VAL A 17 -12.21 -0.91 -3.29
C VAL A 17 -10.83 -1.32 -2.77
N PHE A 18 -10.52 -2.62 -2.74
CA PHE A 18 -9.22 -3.11 -2.27
C PHE A 18 -8.07 -2.68 -3.18
N ARG A 19 -8.24 -2.73 -4.51
CA ARG A 19 -7.22 -2.25 -5.47
C ARG A 19 -6.92 -0.76 -5.26
N ARG A 20 -7.95 0.07 -5.01
CA ARG A 20 -7.76 1.49 -4.67
C ARG A 20 -7.03 1.66 -3.35
N TYR A 21 -7.36 0.85 -2.34
CA TYR A 21 -6.67 0.85 -1.05
C TYR A 21 -5.17 0.54 -1.22
N PHE A 22 -4.81 -0.49 -1.98
CA PHE A 22 -3.41 -0.83 -2.22
C PHE A 22 -2.67 0.22 -3.06
N ALA A 23 -3.33 0.79 -4.07
CA ALA A 23 -2.76 1.92 -4.83
C ALA A 23 -2.43 3.12 -3.93
N ALA A 24 -3.34 3.49 -3.02
CA ALA A 24 -3.10 4.54 -2.03
C ALA A 24 -1.97 4.16 -1.04
N SER A 25 -1.92 2.90 -0.61
CA SER A 25 -0.85 2.39 0.26
C SER A 25 0.54 2.51 -0.39
N ARG A 26 0.68 2.13 -1.66
CA ARG A 26 1.93 2.30 -2.42
C ARG A 26 2.31 3.77 -2.56
N TYR A 27 1.36 4.63 -2.89
CA TYR A 27 1.58 6.07 -2.98
C TYR A 27 2.10 6.65 -1.65
N ASN A 28 1.51 6.25 -0.52
CA ASN A 28 1.97 6.66 0.79
C ASN A 28 3.41 6.23 1.07
N ARG A 29 3.81 5.01 0.66
CA ARG A 29 5.21 4.55 0.76
C ARG A 29 6.16 5.41 -0.07
N LEU A 30 5.76 5.84 -1.27
CA LEU A 30 6.54 6.76 -2.09
C LEU A 30 6.72 8.13 -1.41
N LEU A 31 5.67 8.66 -0.77
CA LEU A 31 5.75 9.91 -0.02
C LEU A 31 6.67 9.81 1.21
N ILE A 32 6.61 8.68 1.92
CA ILE A 32 7.53 8.38 3.03
C ILE A 32 8.97 8.39 2.50
N GLN A 33 9.25 7.67 1.42
CA GLN A 33 10.57 7.59 0.82
C GLN A 33 11.07 8.96 0.34
N GLN A 34 10.22 9.75 -0.30
CA GLN A 34 10.56 11.12 -0.72
C GLN A 34 10.92 12.00 0.50
N THR A 35 10.16 11.87 1.59
CA THR A 35 10.41 12.63 2.82
C THR A 35 11.71 12.20 3.48
N LEU A 36 12.02 10.91 3.47
CA LEU A 36 13.29 10.37 3.95
C LEU A 36 14.47 10.94 3.17
N VAL A 37 14.42 10.93 1.84
CA VAL A 37 15.50 11.51 1.00
C VAL A 37 15.68 13.00 1.28
N ARG A 38 14.58 13.76 1.41
CA ARG A 38 14.64 15.20 1.76
C ARG A 38 15.22 15.45 3.15
N SER A 39 15.12 14.49 4.06
CA SER A 39 15.67 14.65 5.41
C SER A 39 17.19 14.75 5.45
N ALA A 40 17.89 14.35 4.38
CA ALA A 40 19.32 14.58 4.23
C ALA A 40 19.67 16.09 4.13
N GLN A 41 18.74 16.90 3.65
CA GLN A 41 18.87 18.37 3.57
C GLN A 41 18.27 19.05 4.81
N ASP A 42 17.21 18.47 5.38
CA ASP A 42 16.51 18.98 6.55
C ASP A 42 16.28 17.87 7.58
N GLY A 43 17.18 17.77 8.55
CA GLY A 43 17.13 16.75 9.60
C GLY A 43 15.87 16.82 10.49
N SER A 44 15.14 17.94 10.50
CA SER A 44 13.88 18.05 11.24
C SER A 44 12.80 17.11 10.69
N LEU A 45 12.89 16.75 9.40
CA LEU A 45 11.97 15.84 8.71
C LEU A 45 12.07 14.39 9.18
N LEU A 46 13.16 13.98 9.85
CA LEU A 46 13.29 12.60 10.35
C LEU A 46 12.15 12.24 11.31
N SER A 47 11.74 13.19 12.16
CA SER A 47 10.59 12.99 13.07
C SER A 47 9.28 12.78 12.30
N LYS A 48 9.12 13.44 11.15
CA LYS A 48 7.96 13.30 10.26
C LYS A 48 7.97 11.94 9.56
N VAL A 49 9.12 11.49 9.05
CA VAL A 49 9.27 10.16 8.43
C VAL A 49 8.79 9.07 9.39
N LYS A 50 9.32 9.05 10.62
CA LYS A 50 8.95 8.06 11.65
C LYS A 50 7.45 8.05 11.93
N LYS A 51 6.83 9.23 12.02
CA LYS A 51 5.37 9.34 12.22
C LYS A 51 4.57 8.79 11.03
N MET A 52 5.02 9.06 9.81
CA MET A 52 4.36 8.57 8.60
C MET A 52 4.47 7.04 8.47
N GLU A 53 5.63 6.46 8.78
CA GLU A 53 5.83 5.01 8.83
C GLU A 53 4.90 4.35 9.86
N GLN A 54 4.91 4.87 11.10
CA GLN A 54 4.04 4.38 12.17
C GLN A 54 2.56 4.47 11.79
N ALA A 55 2.13 5.57 11.18
CA ALA A 55 0.75 5.75 10.75
C ALA A 55 0.37 4.78 9.61
N HIS A 56 1.28 4.55 8.66
CA HIS A 56 1.08 3.58 7.57
C HIS A 56 0.93 2.16 8.11
N ASP A 57 1.88 1.71 8.94
CA ASP A 57 1.90 0.36 9.52
C ASP A 57 0.67 0.12 10.39
N LYS A 58 0.36 1.09 11.27
CA LYS A 58 -0.84 1.02 12.11
C LYS A 58 -2.11 0.98 11.26
N GLY A 59 -2.21 1.84 10.25
CA GLY A 59 -3.36 1.88 9.34
C GLY A 59 -3.61 0.55 8.64
N PHE A 60 -2.53 -0.13 8.21
CA PHE A 60 -2.64 -1.47 7.64
C PHE A 60 -3.15 -2.50 8.65
N VAL A 61 -2.57 -2.55 9.86
CA VAL A 61 -2.97 -3.49 10.91
C VAL A 61 -4.42 -3.27 11.33
N ASP A 62 -4.83 -2.01 11.50
CA ASP A 62 -6.20 -1.65 11.88
C ASP A 62 -7.19 -2.00 10.77
N THR A 63 -6.80 -1.81 9.50
CA THR A 63 -7.58 -2.24 8.33
C THR A 63 -7.80 -3.75 8.32
N VAL A 64 -6.74 -4.54 8.51
CA VAL A 64 -6.83 -6.01 8.58
C VAL A 64 -7.78 -6.45 9.70
N LYS A 65 -7.66 -5.86 10.90
CA LYS A 65 -8.55 -6.14 12.02
C LYS A 65 -10.00 -5.79 11.70
N ALA A 66 -10.24 -4.66 11.06
CA ALA A 66 -11.56 -4.21 10.68
C ALA A 66 -12.21 -5.16 9.66
N LEU A 67 -11.46 -5.59 8.65
CA LEU A 67 -11.97 -6.52 7.62
C LEU A 67 -12.30 -7.90 8.19
N LYS A 68 -11.48 -8.42 9.12
CA LYS A 68 -11.77 -9.66 9.87
C LYS A 68 -13.09 -9.56 10.64
N LYS A 69 -13.35 -8.42 11.27
CA LYS A 69 -14.57 -8.20 12.07
C LYS A 69 -15.83 -8.06 11.22
N ASN A 70 -15.71 -7.60 9.98
CA ASN A 70 -16.85 -7.25 9.13
C ASN A 70 -17.11 -8.25 7.99
N GLY A 71 -16.45 -9.41 7.99
CA GLY A 71 -16.73 -10.48 7.02
C GLY A 71 -16.13 -10.30 5.63
N TYR A 72 -15.26 -9.31 5.42
CA TYR A 72 -14.63 -9.02 4.12
C TYR A 72 -13.22 -9.60 3.97
N PHE A 73 -12.78 -10.44 4.92
CA PHE A 73 -11.38 -10.85 5.01
C PHE A 73 -10.94 -11.78 3.87
N ASP A 74 -11.80 -12.71 3.42
CA ASP A 74 -11.43 -13.64 2.35
C ASP A 74 -11.26 -12.94 1.00
N GLU A 75 -12.14 -11.99 0.69
CA GLU A 75 -11.99 -11.14 -0.51
C GLU A 75 -10.77 -10.23 -0.39
N PHE A 76 -10.47 -9.73 0.80
CA PHE A 76 -9.25 -8.98 1.04
C PHE A 76 -7.99 -9.83 0.83
N LEU A 77 -7.97 -11.11 1.24
CA LEU A 77 -6.86 -12.02 0.98
C LEU A 77 -6.65 -12.26 -0.52
N ALA A 78 -7.72 -12.34 -1.30
CA ALA A 78 -7.62 -12.40 -2.76
C ALA A 78 -6.97 -11.13 -3.32
N ALA A 79 -7.36 -9.96 -2.83
CA ALA A 79 -6.74 -8.69 -3.23
C ALA A 79 -5.28 -8.55 -2.77
N VAL A 80 -4.92 -9.09 -1.59
CA VAL A 80 -3.52 -9.16 -1.12
C VAL A 80 -2.68 -9.99 -2.10
N LYS A 81 -3.20 -11.13 -2.58
CA LYS A 81 -2.50 -11.96 -3.56
C LYS A 81 -2.31 -11.21 -4.89
N GLU A 82 -3.35 -10.54 -5.39
CA GLU A 82 -3.23 -9.70 -6.60
C GLU A 82 -2.16 -8.61 -6.42
N GLU A 83 -2.11 -7.97 -5.26
CA GLU A 83 -1.14 -6.93 -4.94
C GLU A 83 0.29 -7.47 -4.84
N ASP A 84 0.50 -8.60 -4.17
CA ASP A 84 1.81 -9.22 -4.03
C ASP A 84 2.40 -9.60 -5.40
N GLU A 85 1.60 -10.22 -6.27
CA GLU A 85 1.98 -10.52 -7.65
C GLU A 85 2.28 -9.24 -8.46
N ALA A 86 1.53 -8.15 -8.23
CA ALA A 86 1.79 -6.86 -8.87
C ALA A 86 3.12 -6.24 -8.39
N LEU A 87 3.42 -6.32 -7.10
CA LEU A 87 4.68 -5.82 -6.53
C LEU A 87 5.88 -6.57 -7.07
N VAL A 88 5.80 -7.91 -7.20
CA VAL A 88 6.85 -8.71 -7.85
C VAL A 88 7.14 -8.21 -9.26
N LYS A 89 6.10 -8.00 -10.09
CA LYS A 89 6.26 -7.49 -11.46
C LYS A 89 6.87 -6.09 -11.51
N ILE A 90 6.49 -5.21 -10.57
CA ILE A 90 7.08 -3.88 -10.46
C ILE A 90 8.58 -3.99 -10.15
N ILE A 91 8.95 -4.81 -9.17
CA ILE A 91 10.36 -5.02 -8.79
C ILE A 91 11.16 -5.58 -9.98
N GLU A 92 10.65 -6.60 -10.66
CA GLU A 92 11.28 -7.19 -11.85
C GLU A 92 11.53 -6.15 -12.95
N ALA A 93 10.57 -5.24 -13.18
CA ALA A 93 10.71 -4.18 -14.16
C ALA A 93 11.82 -3.18 -13.77
N TYR A 94 11.92 -2.81 -12.48
CA TYR A 94 13.01 -1.99 -11.98
C TYR A 94 14.37 -2.69 -12.11
N ASP A 95 14.46 -3.97 -11.73
CA ASP A 95 15.71 -4.75 -11.82
C ASP A 95 16.18 -4.91 -13.27
N LYS A 96 15.25 -5.11 -14.21
CA LYS A 96 15.58 -5.14 -15.64
C LYS A 96 16.16 -3.80 -16.09
N ARG A 97 15.51 -2.69 -15.72
CA ARG A 97 15.97 -1.33 -16.07
C ARG A 97 17.34 -1.02 -15.47
N MET A 98 17.58 -1.38 -14.20
CA MET A 98 18.86 -1.14 -13.55
C MET A 98 19.99 -1.94 -14.22
N ARG A 99 19.75 -3.21 -14.57
CA ARG A 99 20.73 -4.04 -15.29
C ARG A 99 21.04 -3.49 -16.69
N SER A 100 20.03 -3.03 -17.44
CA SER A 100 20.24 -2.41 -18.76
C SER A 100 20.96 -1.08 -18.71
N ASN A 101 20.91 -0.34 -17.59
CA ASN A 101 21.64 0.91 -17.41
C ASN A 101 23.11 0.69 -16.95
N MET A 102 23.47 -0.54 -16.57
CA MET A 102 24.82 -0.91 -16.12
C MET A 102 25.61 -1.71 -17.17
N SER A 103 24.99 -2.06 -18.30
CA SER A 103 25.61 -2.71 -19.47
C SER A 103 25.88 -1.72 -20.58
#